data_AF-A0A535T6M9-F1
#
_entry.id   AF-A0A535T6M9-F1
#
_cell.length_a   1.000
_cell.length_b   1.000
_cell.length_c   1.000
_cell.angle_alpha   90.00
_cell.angle_beta   90.00
_cell.angle_gamma   90.00
#
_symmetry.space_group_name_H-M   'P 1'
#
loop_
_entity.id
_entity.type
_entity.pdbx_description
1 polymer ?
#
loop_
_entity_poly.entity_id
_entity_poly.type
_entity_poly.pdbx_seq_one_letter_code
_entity_poly.pdbx_strand_id
1 'polypeptide(L)'
;MIFCTMYGNTSGEGGGGIWNGLTNSASQLVMRNSLVAGNKSPYGPDILGKLSSQGYNLVQNTKDTTFAPNQPHGTDLLQVALTTLRIDALLKENNGATQTHALLPGSVAVDRIPSSDCHIKGISTDQRGVRRPQGVACDIGAYELLE
;
A
#
# COMPACT_ATOMS: atom_id res chain seq x y z
N MET A 1 6.69 7.12 -1.01
CA MET A 1 5.27 7.15 -1.41
C MET A 1 4.38 7.19 -0.17
N ILE A 2 3.24 7.88 -0.27
CA ILE A 2 2.27 8.07 0.82
C ILE A 2 0.87 7.91 0.24
N PHE A 3 0.00 7.12 0.85
CA PHE A 3 -1.37 6.86 0.36
C PHE A 3 -1.40 6.42 -1.11
N CYS A 4 -0.54 5.48 -1.48
CA CYS A 4 -0.50 4.91 -2.82
C CYS A 4 -0.95 3.46 -2.81
N THR A 5 -1.50 2.98 -3.93
CA THR A 5 -1.89 1.57 -4.13
C THR A 5 -1.20 1.01 -5.38
N MET A 6 -0.44 -0.07 -5.21
CA MET A 6 0.14 -0.87 -6.29
C MET A 6 -0.44 -2.28 -6.22
N TYR A 7 -1.39 -2.59 -7.11
CA TYR A 7 -2.17 -3.82 -7.02
C TYR A 7 -2.24 -4.58 -8.34
N GLY A 8 -2.12 -5.91 -8.27
CA GLY A 8 -2.43 -6.79 -9.40
C GLY A 8 -1.43 -6.77 -10.57
N ASN A 9 -0.24 -6.19 -10.40
CA ASN A 9 0.78 -6.15 -11.44
C ASN A 9 1.49 -7.51 -11.60
N THR A 10 2.07 -7.77 -12.78
CA THR A 10 2.81 -9.03 -13.04
C THR A 10 4.14 -8.73 -13.73
N SER A 11 5.21 -9.37 -13.27
CA SER A 11 6.56 -9.31 -13.84
C SER A 11 7.12 -10.73 -14.03
N GLY A 12 7.81 -10.97 -15.16
CA GLY A 12 8.46 -12.25 -15.46
C GLY A 12 9.82 -12.45 -14.77
N GLU A 13 10.42 -11.38 -14.25
CA GLU A 13 11.74 -11.43 -13.59
C GLU A 13 11.60 -11.14 -12.10
N GLY A 14 11.52 -9.87 -11.71
CA GLY A 14 11.46 -9.46 -10.31
C GLY A 14 10.58 -8.23 -10.08
N GLY A 15 10.15 -8.04 -8.82
CA GLY A 15 9.46 -6.83 -8.38
C GLY A 15 8.11 -6.65 -9.07
N GLY A 16 7.19 -7.60 -8.88
CA GLY A 16 5.89 -7.58 -9.56
C GLY A 16 5.14 -6.27 -9.32
N GLY A 17 5.11 -5.78 -8.08
CA GLY A 17 4.60 -4.45 -7.74
C GLY A 17 5.68 -3.38 -7.83
N ILE A 18 6.78 -3.56 -7.10
CA ILE A 18 7.89 -2.62 -7.02
C ILE A 18 9.22 -3.37 -7.12
N TRP A 19 10.09 -2.92 -8.02
CA TRP A 19 11.49 -3.30 -8.02
C TRP A 19 12.34 -2.15 -7.48
N ASN A 20 12.99 -2.37 -6.33
CA ASN A 20 13.94 -1.44 -5.74
C ASN A 20 15.32 -2.13 -5.67
N GLY A 21 16.19 -1.84 -6.65
CA GLY A 21 17.43 -2.56 -6.94
C GLY A 21 18.29 -2.95 -5.72
N LEU A 22 18.89 -4.14 -5.79
CA LEU A 22 19.59 -4.81 -4.68
C LEU A 22 21.04 -4.31 -4.44
N THR A 23 21.64 -3.61 -5.39
CA THR A 23 23.11 -3.42 -5.47
C THR A 23 23.61 -2.00 -5.23
N ASN A 24 22.71 -1.03 -5.08
CA ASN A 24 23.03 0.38 -4.93
C ASN A 24 22.52 0.88 -3.57
N SER A 25 23.43 1.33 -2.72
CA SER A 25 23.14 1.93 -1.39
C SER A 25 22.24 3.18 -1.45
N ALA A 26 21.92 3.67 -2.66
CA ALA A 26 21.00 4.78 -2.93
C ALA A 26 19.53 4.36 -3.14
N SER A 27 19.20 3.07 -3.18
CA SER A 27 17.83 2.57 -3.38
C SER A 27 16.93 2.86 -2.16
N GLN A 28 16.27 4.01 -2.15
CA GLN A 28 15.42 4.52 -1.06
C GLN A 28 13.92 4.36 -1.36
N LEU A 29 13.41 3.13 -1.42
CA LEU A 29 11.96 2.96 -1.32
C LEU A 29 11.54 3.31 0.11
N VAL A 30 10.96 4.49 0.29
CA VAL A 30 10.35 4.93 1.54
C VAL A 30 8.83 4.88 1.38
N MET A 31 8.14 4.11 2.23
CA MET A 31 6.66 4.01 2.19
C MET A 31 6.04 4.43 3.52
N ARG A 32 4.87 5.06 3.43
CA ARG A 32 3.97 5.33 4.55
C ARG A 32 2.53 5.16 4.09
N ASN A 33 1.64 4.64 4.92
CA ASN A 33 0.19 4.61 4.64
C ASN A 33 -0.16 4.03 3.25
N SER A 34 0.67 3.15 2.69
CA SER A 34 0.59 2.71 1.28
C SER A 34 0.40 1.20 1.17
N LEU A 35 -0.22 0.77 0.09
CA LEU A 35 -0.60 -0.62 -0.16
C LEU A 35 0.14 -1.17 -1.38
N VAL A 36 0.79 -2.33 -1.22
CA VAL A 36 1.37 -3.12 -2.32
C VAL A 36 0.90 -4.56 -2.14
N ALA A 37 0.05 -5.05 -3.04
CA ALA A 37 -0.56 -6.37 -2.86
C ALA A 37 -1.02 -7.02 -4.15
N GLY A 38 -1.21 -8.34 -4.13
CA GLY A 38 -1.79 -9.07 -5.25
C GLY A 38 -0.92 -9.07 -6.52
N ASN A 39 0.33 -8.60 -6.40
CA ASN A 39 1.26 -8.57 -7.50
C ASN A 39 1.95 -9.94 -7.64
N LYS A 40 2.44 -10.25 -8.85
CA LYS A 40 3.00 -11.56 -9.20
C LYS A 40 4.39 -11.42 -9.81
N SER A 41 5.35 -12.18 -9.30
CA SER A 41 6.68 -12.34 -9.88
C SER A 41 7.38 -13.56 -9.28
N PRO A 42 8.33 -14.21 -9.98
CA PRO A 42 9.18 -15.24 -9.38
C PRO A 42 9.98 -14.73 -8.16
N TYR A 43 10.45 -13.47 -8.21
CA TYR A 43 11.27 -12.85 -7.17
C TYR A 43 10.63 -11.53 -6.71
N GLY A 44 10.40 -11.38 -5.40
CA GLY A 44 9.73 -10.21 -4.84
C GLY A 44 8.39 -9.87 -5.50
N PRO A 45 7.33 -10.68 -5.30
CA PRO A 45 6.04 -10.46 -5.95
C PRO A 45 5.49 -9.06 -5.71
N ASP A 46 5.43 -8.61 -4.46
CA ASP A 46 5.03 -7.24 -4.15
C ASP A 46 6.20 -6.28 -4.22
N ILE A 47 7.27 -6.56 -3.48
CA ILE A 47 8.45 -5.70 -3.43
C ILE A 47 9.69 -6.58 -3.52
N LEU A 48 10.48 -6.38 -4.57
CA LEU A 48 11.84 -6.89 -4.63
C LEU A 48 12.80 -5.80 -4.13
N GLY A 49 13.48 -6.06 -3.02
CA GLY A 49 14.52 -5.20 -2.47
C GLY A 49 14.17 -4.51 -1.16
N LYS A 50 14.87 -3.41 -0.86
CA LYS A 50 14.88 -2.79 0.47
C LYS A 50 13.76 -1.75 0.65
N LEU A 51 13.01 -1.83 1.73
CA LEU A 51 11.94 -0.93 2.13
C LEU A 51 12.29 -0.21 3.44
N SER A 52 12.31 1.12 3.41
CA SER A 52 12.30 1.97 4.59
C SER A 52 10.85 2.32 4.95
N SER A 53 10.25 1.57 5.86
CA SER A 53 8.88 1.83 6.30
C SER A 53 8.82 3.02 7.26
N GLN A 54 7.81 3.86 7.08
CA GLN A 54 7.44 4.96 7.98
C GLN A 54 6.07 4.70 8.63
N GLY A 55 5.61 3.45 8.62
CA GLY A 55 4.40 2.98 9.28
C GLY A 55 3.16 2.89 8.40
N TYR A 56 2.22 2.06 8.87
CA TYR A 56 0.90 1.82 8.30
C TYR A 56 0.93 1.42 6.82
N ASN A 57 1.97 0.70 6.40
CA ASN A 57 1.98 0.11 5.07
C ASN A 57 1.33 -1.26 5.08
N LEU A 58 0.70 -1.64 3.97
CA LEU A 58 0.25 -3.01 3.72
C LEU A 58 1.11 -3.61 2.61
N VAL A 59 1.84 -4.69 2.91
CA VAL A 59 2.55 -5.51 1.93
C VAL A 59 2.07 -6.95 2.05
N GLN A 60 1.36 -7.44 1.04
CA GLN A 60 0.70 -8.75 1.09
C GLN A 60 1.72 -9.90 1.12
N ASN A 61 2.78 -9.83 0.34
CA ASN A 61 3.80 -10.84 0.20
C ASN A 61 5.19 -10.21 0.31
N THR A 62 5.86 -10.42 1.44
CA THR A 62 7.20 -9.84 1.70
C THR A 62 8.35 -10.75 1.27
N LYS A 63 8.10 -11.77 0.43
CA LYS A 63 9.17 -12.58 -0.17
C LYS A 63 10.15 -11.63 -0.87
N ASP A 64 11.45 -11.79 -0.62
CA ASP A 64 12.54 -10.96 -1.17
C ASP A 64 12.46 -9.45 -0.86
N THR A 65 11.57 -9.05 0.06
CA THR A 65 11.56 -7.71 0.66
C THR A 65 12.48 -7.70 1.89
N THR A 66 13.38 -6.72 1.96
CA THR A 66 14.19 -6.46 3.16
C THR A 66 13.82 -5.11 3.76
N PHE A 67 14.01 -4.93 5.07
CA PHE A 67 13.65 -3.68 5.74
C PHE A 67 14.87 -2.89 6.19
N ALA A 68 14.79 -1.56 6.08
CA ALA A 68 15.79 -0.62 6.60
C ALA A 68 15.19 0.21 7.76
N PRO A 69 15.97 0.50 8.83
CA PRO A 69 17.37 0.13 9.01
C PRO A 69 17.59 -1.36 9.23
N ASN A 70 16.67 -2.10 9.87
CA ASN A 70 16.77 -3.58 10.01
C ASN A 70 15.43 -4.30 10.25
N GLN A 71 14.31 -3.57 10.45
CA GLN A 71 13.03 -4.15 10.82
C GLN A 71 11.88 -3.34 10.20
N PRO A 72 10.71 -3.96 9.95
CA PRO A 72 9.51 -3.24 9.57
C PRO A 72 9.02 -2.33 10.71
N HIS A 73 8.11 -1.42 10.40
CA HIS A 73 7.46 -0.61 11.42
C HIS A 73 6.37 -1.45 12.11
N GLY A 74 6.19 -1.30 13.43
CA GLY A 74 5.23 -2.11 14.21
C GLY A 74 3.75 -1.89 13.84
N THR A 75 3.46 -0.88 13.01
CA THR A 75 2.10 -0.60 12.51
C THR A 75 1.87 -1.13 11.08
N ASP A 76 2.87 -1.73 10.45
CA ASP A 76 2.73 -2.31 9.12
C ASP A 76 1.91 -3.62 9.17
N LEU A 77 1.14 -3.85 8.11
CA LEU A 77 0.47 -5.11 7.83
C LEU A 77 1.27 -5.89 6.79
N LEU A 78 1.97 -6.92 7.23
CA LEU A 78 2.86 -7.71 6.40
C LEU A 78 2.36 -9.15 6.28
N GLN A 79 2.68 -9.82 5.17
CA GLN A 79 2.31 -11.23 4.93
C GLN A 79 0.79 -11.48 5.09
N VAL A 80 0.00 -10.57 4.55
CA VAL A 80 -1.47 -10.58 4.63
C VAL A 80 -2.04 -11.64 3.67
N ALA A 81 -3.12 -12.32 4.07
CA ALA A 81 -3.84 -13.23 3.19
C ALA A 81 -4.59 -12.49 2.08
N LEU A 82 -4.53 -12.96 0.83
CA LEU A 82 -5.23 -12.33 -0.30
C LEU A 82 -6.75 -12.16 -0.05
N THR A 83 -7.37 -13.12 0.65
CA THR A 83 -8.81 -13.10 0.96
C THR A 83 -9.22 -11.98 1.91
N THR A 84 -8.30 -11.46 2.72
CA THR A 84 -8.59 -10.39 3.69
C THR A 84 -8.36 -9.01 3.10
N LEU A 85 -7.65 -8.91 1.96
CA LEU A 85 -7.41 -7.63 1.30
C LEU A 85 -8.70 -6.96 0.84
N ARG A 86 -9.61 -7.74 0.24
CA ARG A 86 -10.91 -7.27 -0.27
C ARG A 86 -10.79 -5.95 -1.04
N ILE A 87 -10.05 -6.01 -2.14
CA ILE A 87 -9.80 -4.90 -3.06
C ILE A 87 -10.47 -5.23 -4.39
N ASP A 88 -11.12 -4.25 -5.04
CA ASP A 88 -11.60 -4.42 -6.39
C ASP A 88 -10.41 -4.62 -7.35
N ALA A 89 -10.38 -5.76 -8.03
CA ALA A 89 -9.29 -6.11 -8.92
C ALA A 89 -9.24 -5.22 -10.18
N LEU A 90 -10.32 -4.51 -10.49
CA LEU A 90 -10.40 -3.64 -11.65
C LEU A 90 -10.14 -2.19 -11.26
N LEU A 91 -9.33 -1.51 -12.07
CA LEU A 91 -9.23 -0.06 -12.07
C LEU A 91 -10.53 0.54 -12.62
N LYS A 92 -11.17 1.40 -11.83
CA LYS A 92 -12.45 2.05 -12.17
C LYS A 92 -12.43 3.49 -11.70
N GLU A 93 -13.24 4.35 -12.33
CA GLU A 93 -13.34 5.77 -11.95
C GLU A 93 -13.81 5.96 -10.50
N ASN A 94 -14.58 5.02 -9.92
CA ASN A 94 -15.04 5.03 -8.52
C ASN A 94 -15.54 6.38 -7.98
N ASN A 95 -16.18 7.17 -8.86
CA ASN A 95 -16.67 8.54 -8.61
C ASN A 95 -15.57 9.61 -8.43
N GLY A 96 -14.39 9.43 -9.02
CA GLY A 96 -13.30 10.41 -9.07
C GLY A 96 -12.83 10.70 -10.50
N ALA A 97 -11.86 11.60 -10.64
CA ALA A 97 -11.31 12.02 -11.94
C ALA A 97 -10.24 11.06 -12.51
N THR A 98 -9.85 10.04 -11.74
CA THR A 98 -8.87 9.03 -12.15
C THR A 98 -9.29 7.66 -11.67
N GLN A 99 -8.97 6.62 -12.44
CA GLN A 99 -9.19 5.24 -12.05
C GLN A 99 -8.43 4.87 -10.77
N THR A 100 -9.09 4.12 -9.89
CA THR A 100 -8.57 3.65 -8.61
C THR A 100 -8.96 2.18 -8.38
N HIS A 101 -8.19 1.49 -7.53
CA HIS A 101 -8.62 0.23 -6.93
C HIS A 101 -9.41 0.55 -5.66
N ALA A 102 -10.71 0.23 -5.65
CA ALA A 102 -11.56 0.47 -4.48
C ALA A 102 -11.26 -0.55 -3.38
N LEU A 103 -11.20 -0.09 -2.13
CA LEU A 103 -11.35 -0.97 -0.98
C LEU A 103 -12.81 -1.42 -0.91
N LEU A 104 -13.04 -2.69 -0.59
CA LEU A 104 -14.38 -3.24 -0.37
C LEU A 104 -14.64 -3.37 1.14
N PRO A 105 -15.91 -3.31 1.59
CA PRO A 105 -16.26 -3.49 3.00
C PRO A 105 -15.64 -4.74 3.60
N GLY A 106 -15.02 -4.58 4.78
CA GLY A 106 -14.29 -5.63 5.51
C GLY A 106 -12.83 -5.81 5.11
N SER A 107 -12.29 -4.97 4.23
CA SER A 107 -10.85 -4.95 3.91
C SER A 107 -10.02 -4.68 5.17
N VAL A 108 -8.91 -5.41 5.33
CA VAL A 108 -7.95 -5.16 6.43
C VAL A 108 -7.20 -3.83 6.32
N ALA A 109 -7.31 -3.15 5.17
CA ALA A 109 -6.74 -1.82 4.95
C ALA A 109 -7.59 -0.68 5.53
N VAL A 110 -8.85 -0.97 5.90
CA VAL A 110 -9.80 0.02 6.39
C VAL A 110 -9.53 0.39 7.85
N ASP A 111 -9.67 1.67 8.19
CA ASP A 111 -9.57 2.23 9.54
C ASP A 111 -8.27 1.88 10.29
N ARG A 112 -7.13 1.85 9.57
CA ARG A 112 -5.85 1.42 10.15
C ARG A 112 -4.96 2.56 10.63
N ILE A 113 -5.15 3.76 10.09
CA ILE A 113 -4.31 4.92 10.39
C ILE A 113 -5.07 5.82 11.36
N PRO A 114 -4.62 5.97 12.62
CA PRO A 114 -5.28 6.84 13.58
C PRO A 114 -5.48 8.24 13.01
N SER A 115 -6.58 8.89 13.40
CA SER A 115 -6.91 10.24 12.93
C SER A 115 -5.76 11.25 13.12
N SER A 116 -4.96 11.11 14.18
CA SER A 116 -3.78 11.94 14.44
C SER A 116 -2.63 11.76 13.43
N ASP A 117 -2.57 10.61 12.76
CA ASP A 117 -1.56 10.24 11.76
C ASP A 117 -2.10 10.32 10.32
N CYS A 118 -3.35 10.73 10.14
CA CYS A 118 -4.02 10.68 8.84
C CYS A 118 -3.56 11.78 7.88
N HIS A 119 -3.32 12.99 8.39
CA HIS A 119 -2.94 14.13 7.57
C HIS A 119 -1.43 14.29 7.55
N ILE A 120 -0.81 13.79 6.50
CA ILE A 120 0.64 13.81 6.34
C ILE A 120 1.01 14.63 5.11
N LYS A 121 1.95 15.57 5.27
CA LYS A 121 2.41 16.47 4.20
C LYS A 121 1.26 17.19 3.48
N GLY A 122 0.21 17.55 4.21
CA GLY A 122 -0.97 18.23 3.66
C GLY A 122 -1.92 17.33 2.86
N ILE A 123 -1.71 16.02 2.82
CA ILE A 123 -2.62 15.07 2.18
C ILE A 123 -3.78 14.81 3.13
N SER A 124 -4.95 15.37 2.83
CA SER A 124 -6.19 15.22 3.61
C SER A 124 -7.34 14.57 2.83
N THR A 125 -7.11 14.22 1.56
CA THR A 125 -8.11 13.57 0.69
C THR A 125 -7.50 12.39 -0.06
N ASP A 126 -8.31 11.40 -0.40
CA ASP A 126 -7.95 10.30 -1.28
C ASP A 126 -7.78 10.73 -2.75
N GLN A 127 -7.42 9.80 -3.62
CA GLN A 127 -7.18 10.10 -5.04
C GLN A 127 -8.42 10.63 -5.77
N ARG A 128 -9.63 10.37 -5.24
CA ARG A 128 -10.90 10.86 -5.79
C ARG A 128 -11.28 12.23 -5.23
N GLY A 129 -10.59 12.71 -4.20
CA GLY A 129 -10.91 13.94 -3.47
C GLY A 129 -11.81 13.72 -2.25
N VAL A 130 -12.08 12.47 -1.85
CA VAL A 130 -12.84 12.17 -0.62
C VAL A 130 -11.98 12.50 0.59
N ARG A 131 -12.55 13.20 1.58
CA ARG A 131 -11.82 13.59 2.81
C ARG A 131 -11.47 12.37 3.65
N ARG A 132 -10.29 12.40 4.27
CA ARG A 132 -9.90 11.41 5.26
C ARG A 132 -9.97 11.99 6.69
N PRO A 133 -10.40 11.23 7.72
CA PRO A 133 -11.04 9.92 7.62
C PRO A 133 -12.49 10.00 7.10
N GLN A 134 -13.06 8.89 6.63
CA GLN A 134 -14.51 8.72 6.50
C GLN A 134 -15.16 7.88 7.63
N GLY A 135 -14.35 7.44 8.61
CA GLY A 135 -14.81 6.77 9.83
C GLY A 135 -14.00 7.22 11.05
N VAL A 136 -13.57 6.26 11.87
CA VAL A 136 -12.76 6.52 13.08
C VAL A 136 -11.28 6.72 12.76
N ALA A 137 -10.82 6.20 11.62
CA ALA A 137 -9.45 6.21 11.17
C ALA A 137 -9.39 6.30 9.64
N CYS A 138 -8.19 6.46 9.10
CA CYS A 138 -7.97 6.54 7.67
C CYS A 138 -7.51 5.20 7.10
N ASP A 139 -7.77 5.02 5.82
CA ASP A 139 -7.49 3.78 5.13
C ASP A 139 -6.08 3.76 4.55
N ILE A 140 -5.48 2.56 4.52
CA ILE A 140 -4.18 2.35 3.87
C ILE A 140 -4.40 2.34 2.35
N GLY A 141 -3.66 3.20 1.64
CA GLY A 141 -3.65 3.26 0.19
C GLY A 141 -4.32 4.49 -0.41
N ALA A 142 -4.58 4.44 -1.72
CA ALA A 142 -5.05 5.58 -2.51
C ALA A 142 -6.55 5.86 -2.40
N TYR A 143 -7.30 4.98 -1.73
CA TYR A 143 -8.76 4.98 -1.67
C TYR A 143 -9.22 5.02 -0.22
N GLU A 144 -10.17 5.90 0.09
CA GLU A 144 -10.84 5.97 1.39
C GLU A 144 -12.26 5.37 1.27
N LEU A 145 -12.55 4.29 1.97
CA LEU A 145 -13.86 3.68 1.98
C LEU A 145 -14.88 4.62 2.63
N LEU A 146 -16.03 4.80 1.98
CA LEU A 146 -17.15 5.49 2.58
C LEU A 146 -17.88 4.49 3.49
N GLU A 147 -18.04 4.83 4.76
CA GLU A 147 -18.92 4.10 5.69
C GLU A 147 -20.37 4.56 5.57
#